data_AF-A0A368YXF2-F1
#
_entry.id   AF-A0A368YXF2-F1
#
_cell.length_a   1.000
_cell.length_b   1.000
_cell.length_c   1.000
_cell.angle_alpha   90.00
_cell.angle_beta   90.00
_cell.angle_gamma   90.00
#
_symmetry.space_group_name_H-M   'P 1'
#
loop_
_entity.id
_entity.type
_entity.pdbx_description
1 polymer ?
#
loop_
_entity_poly.entity_id
_entity_poly.type
_entity_poly.pdbx_seq_one_letter_code
_entity_poly.pdbx_strand_id
1 'polypeptide(L)' 'MGRAATFTEAQVRRAVKAAREVDPMAIIEVTRSGTIRILQAEPKRPAQNEVDGWFDGQD' A
#
# COMPACT_ATOMS: atom_id res chain seq x y z
N MET A 1 -13.75 26.55 -2.94
CA MET A 1 -14.35 25.19 -2.97
C MET A 1 -13.58 24.37 -4.01
N GLY A 2 -12.69 23.47 -3.57
CA GLY A 2 -11.88 22.66 -4.48
C GLY A 2 -12.72 21.56 -5.13
N ARG A 3 -12.78 21.52 -6.46
CA ARG A 3 -13.49 20.48 -7.20
C ARG A 3 -12.76 19.16 -6.99
N ALA A 4 -13.44 18.15 -6.44
CA ALA A 4 -12.86 16.81 -6.33
C ALA A 4 -12.55 16.27 -7.72
N ALA A 5 -11.38 15.67 -7.89
CA ALA A 5 -11.03 15.01 -9.14
C ALA A 5 -11.93 13.79 -9.35
N THR A 6 -12.51 13.66 -10.54
CA THR A 6 -13.32 12.51 -10.94
C THR A 6 -12.50 11.58 -11.83
N PHE A 7 -12.48 10.30 -11.48
CA PHE A 7 -11.90 9.24 -12.30
C PHE A 7 -13.00 8.35 -12.83
N THR A 8 -12.83 7.88 -14.07
CA THR A 8 -13.69 6.84 -14.60
C THR A 8 -13.25 5.47 -14.08
N GLU A 9 -14.18 4.53 -14.02
CA GLU A 9 -13.87 3.16 -13.62
C GLU A 9 -12.75 2.55 -14.48
N ALA A 10 -12.76 2.83 -15.78
CA ALA A 10 -11.73 2.35 -16.71
C ALA A 10 -10.33 2.91 -16.44
N GLN A 11 -10.23 4.13 -15.89
CA GLN A 11 -8.95 4.71 -15.47
C GLN A 11 -8.42 4.01 -14.22
N VAL A 12 -9.29 3.83 -13.21
CA VAL A 12 -8.92 3.15 -11.96
C VAL A 12 -8.50 1.70 -12.24
N ARG A 13 -9.29 0.95 -13.03
CA ARG A 13 -8.97 -0.44 -13.38
C ARG A 13 -7.60 -0.58 -14.07
N ARG A 14 -7.24 0.35 -14.96
CA ARG A 14 -5.93 0.32 -15.63
C ARG A 14 -4.79 0.59 -14.67
N ALA A 15 -4.95 1.56 -13.76
CA ALA A 15 -3.95 1.83 -12.72
C ALA A 15 -3.77 0.62 -11.79
N VAL A 16 -4.87 -0.03 -11.39
CA VAL A 16 -4.84 -1.23 -10.55
C VAL A 16 -4.13 -2.39 -11.24
N LYS A 17 -4.45 -2.62 -12.51
CA LYS A 17 -3.82 -3.68 -13.28
C LYS A 17 -2.29 -3.48 -13.37
N ALA A 18 -1.86 -2.28 -13.77
CA ALA A 18 -0.44 -1.97 -13.92
C ALA A 18 0.32 -2.06 -12.58
N ALA A 19 -0.27 -1.58 -11.48
CA ALA A 19 0.34 -1.68 -10.16
C ALA A 19 0.53 -3.15 -9.73
N ARG A 20 -0.48 -4.00 -9.96
CA ARG A 20 -0.47 -5.40 -9.55
C ARG A 20 0.39 -6.32 -10.42
N GLU A 21 0.69 -5.92 -11.65
CA GLU A 21 1.67 -6.61 -12.50
C GLU A 21 3.09 -6.49 -11.92
N VAL A 22 3.39 -5.38 -11.24
CA VAL A 22 4.70 -5.13 -10.62
C VAL A 22 4.77 -5.67 -9.20
N ASP A 23 3.75 -5.40 -8.39
CA ASP A 23 3.61 -5.92 -7.01
C ASP A 23 2.17 -6.42 -6.80
N PRO A 24 1.94 -7.75 -6.68
CA PRO A 24 0.61 -8.31 -6.46
C PRO A 24 -0.12 -7.73 -5.24
N MET A 25 0.62 -7.22 -4.25
CA MET A 25 0.10 -6.66 -3.01
C MET A 25 0.04 -5.13 -3.00
N ALA A 26 0.31 -4.47 -4.14
CA ALA A 26 0.33 -3.02 -4.25
C ALA A 26 -0.94 -2.36 -3.71
N ILE A 27 -0.75 -1.33 -2.88
CA ILE A 27 -1.82 -0.51 -2.32
C ILE A 27 -1.98 0.74 -3.17
N ILE A 28 -3.23 1.05 -3.52
CA ILE A 28 -3.55 2.16 -4.43
C ILE A 28 -4.39 3.17 -3.68
N GLU A 29 -3.82 4.36 -3.47
CA GLU A 29 -4.50 5.49 -2.85
C GLU A 29 -4.99 6.46 -3.93
N VAL A 30 -6.29 6.72 -3.96
CA VAL A 30 -6.90 7.74 -4.82
C VAL A 30 -7.24 8.96 -3.96
N THR A 31 -6.49 10.04 -4.17
CA THR A 31 -6.66 11.27 -3.39
C THR A 31 -7.72 12.18 -4.01
N ARG A 32 -8.37 13.00 -3.17
CA ARG A 32 -9.37 14.00 -3.63
C ARG A 32 -8.79 15.08 -4.56
N SER A 33 -7.48 15.27 -4.51
CA SER A 33 -6.72 16.17 -5.41
C SER A 33 -6.48 15.57 -6.80
N GLY A 34 -6.85 14.31 -7.04
CA GLY A 34 -6.67 13.68 -8.35
C GLY A 34 -5.31 13.04 -8.56
N THR A 35 -4.63 12.66 -7.49
CA THR A 35 -3.37 11.91 -7.55
C THR A 35 -3.62 10.45 -7.18
N ILE A 36 -3.15 9.53 -8.01
CA ILE A 36 -3.09 8.09 -7.71
C ILE A 36 -1.67 7.80 -7.19
N ARG A 37 -1.57 7.28 -5.98
CA ARG A 37 -0.30 6.81 -5.40
C ARG A 37 -0.29 5.30 -5.37
N ILE A 38 0.82 4.70 -5.80
CA ILE A 38 1.08 3.26 -5.71
C ILE A 38 2.11 3.08 -4.61
N LEU A 39 1.71 2.44 -3.53
CA LEU A 39 2.57 2.11 -2.41
C LEU A 39 2.92 0.64 -2.50
N GLN A 40 4.17 0.30 -2.20
CA GLN A 40 4.53 -1.08 -1.92
C GLN A 40 3.71 -1.54 -0.70
N ALA A 41 3.26 -2.79 -0.71
CA ALA A 41 2.70 -3.36 0.50
C ALA A 41 3.71 -3.20 1.63
N GLU A 42 3.27 -2.84 2.83
CA GLU A 42 4.16 -2.76 3.99
C GLU A 42 4.99 -4.06 4.03
N PRO A 43 6.32 -3.97 4.17
CA PRO A 43 7.13 -5.16 4.33
C PRO A 43 6.54 -5.89 5.53
N LYS A 44 6.04 -7.12 5.31
CA LYS A 44 5.60 -7.98 6.41
C LYS A 44 6.71 -7.92 7.44
N ARG A 45 6.47 -7.29 8.60
CA ARG A 45 7.41 -7.36 9.71
C ARG A 45 7.76 -8.83 9.85
N PRO A 46 9.05 -9.23 9.83
CA PRO A 46 9.39 -10.61 10.09
C PRO A 46 8.70 -10.97 11.40
N ALA A 47 7.97 -12.09 11.40
CA ALA A 47 7.31 -12.58 12.59
C ALA A 47 8.35 -12.55 13.71
N GLN A 48 8.10 -11.74 14.75
CA GLN A 48 8.99 -11.67 15.90
C GLN A 48 9.04 -13.10 16.45
N ASN A 49 10.19 -13.75 16.31
CA ASN A 49 10.40 -15.08 16.83
C ASN A 49 10.27 -14.94 18.35
N GLU A 50 9.49 -15.81 19.01
CA GLU A 50 9.29 -15.78 20.47
C GLU A 50 10.63 -15.84 21.24
N VAL A 51 11.67 -16.38 20.58
CA VAL A 51 13.05 -16.44 21.07
C VAL A 51 13.70 -15.05 21.17
N ASP A 52 13.42 -14.13 20.25
CA ASP A 52 14.05 -12.81 20.24
C ASP A 52 13.59 -11.96 21.45
N GLY A 53 12.33 -12.11 21.86
CA GLY A 53 11.79 -11.43 23.06
C GLY A 53 12.25 -12.04 24.39
N TRP A 54 12.86 -13.23 24.39
CA TRP A 54 13.34 -13.90 25.59
C TRP A 54 14.68 -13.35 26.09
N PHE A 55 15.53 -12.84 25.18
CA PHE A 55 16.83 -12.25 25.53
C PHE A 55 16.73 -10.78 25.98
N ASP A 56 15.69 -10.05 25.56
CA ASP A 56 15.49 -8.63 25.92
C ASP A 56 15.00 -8.41 27.37
N GLY A 57 14.66 -9.48 28.10
CA GLY A 57 14.15 -9.42 29.48
C GLY A 57 15.12 -9.95 30.55
N GLN A 58 16.41 -10.09 30.24
CA GLN A 58 17.42 -10.67 31.15
C GLN A 58 18.56 -9.71 31.56
N ASP A 59 18.44 -8.41 31.27
CA ASP A 59 19.33 -7.37 31.83
C ASP A 59 18.76 -6.73 33.11
#